data_AF-A0A6G4QFF9-F1
#
_entry.id   AF-A0A6G4QFF9-F1
#
_cell.length_a   1.000
_cell.length_b   1.000
_cell.length_c   1.000
_cell.angle_alpha   90.00
_cell.angle_beta   90.00
_cell.angle_gamma   90.00
#
_symmetry.space_group_name_H-M   'P 1'
#
loop_
_entity.id
_entity.type
_entity.pdbx_description
1 polymer ?
#
loop_
_entity_poly.entity_id
_entity_poly.type
_entity_poly.pdbx_seq_one_letter_code
_entity_poly.pdbx_strand_id
1 'polypeptide(L)' 'MTMTDSGRKEYLKHFFGSKRYLYQDNERVAHIHVANGTYYFHG' A
#
# COMPACT_ATOMS: atom_id res chain seq x y z
N MET A 1 -12.97 8.84 -21.72
CA MET A 1 -13.81 8.12 -20.74
C MET A 1 -13.36 8.59 -19.36
N THR A 2 -14.17 9.40 -18.68
CA THR A 2 -13.78 10.01 -17.40
C THR A 2 -13.93 8.97 -16.30
N MET A 3 -12.83 8.51 -15.71
CA MET A 3 -12.90 7.61 -14.55
C MET A 3 -13.54 8.38 -13.39
N THR A 4 -14.60 7.80 -12.82
CA THR A 4 -15.20 8.30 -11.58
C THR A 4 -14.18 8.21 -10.44
N ASP A 5 -14.32 9.06 -9.43
CA ASP A 5 -13.41 9.05 -8.27
C ASP A 5 -13.35 7.68 -7.57
N SER A 6 -14.48 6.97 -7.55
CA SER A 6 -14.60 5.58 -7.09
C SER A 6 -13.81 4.59 -7.95
N GLY A 7 -13.86 4.72 -9.28
CA GLY A 7 -13.08 3.87 -10.20
C GLY A 7 -11.57 4.11 -10.07
N ARG A 8 -11.17 5.38 -9.89
CA ARG A 8 -9.77 5.74 -9.63
C ARG A 8 -9.27 5.14 -8.30
N LYS A 9 -10.09 5.16 -7.26
CA LYS A 9 -9.74 4.62 -5.94
C LYS A 9 -9.55 3.10 -5.96
N GLU A 10 -10.42 2.37 -6.65
CA GLU A 10 -10.27 0.91 -6.83
C GLU A 10 -9.05 0.55 -7.67
N TYR A 11 -8.77 1.29 -8.75
CA TYR A 11 -7.56 1.10 -9.55
C TYR A 11 -6.28 1.28 -8.72
N LEU A 12 -6.20 2.33 -7.90
CA LEU A 12 -5.05 2.58 -7.02
C LEU A 12 -4.89 1.49 -5.94
N LYS A 13 -5.99 0.90 -5.44
CA LYS A 13 -5.91 -0.23 -4.50
C LYS A 13 -5.19 -1.44 -5.10
N HIS A 14 -5.20 -1.67 -6.41
CA HIS A 14 -4.43 -2.77 -6.99
C HIS A 14 -2.91 -2.56 -6.87
N PHE A 15 -2.44 -1.31 -6.87
CA PHE A 15 -1.01 -0.99 -6.71
C PHE A 15 -0.59 -0.83 -5.25
N PHE A 16 -1.50 -0.39 -4.37
CA PHE A 16 -1.17 -0.06 -2.97
C PHE A 16 -1.89 -0.92 -1.93
N GLY A 17 -2.64 -1.94 -2.35
CA GLY A 17 -3.48 -2.76 -1.48
C GLY A 17 -2.72 -3.76 -0.61
N SER A 18 -1.47 -4.09 -0.95
CA SER A 18 -0.64 -5.04 -0.21
C SER A 18 0.31 -4.34 0.77
N LYS A 19 -0.26 -3.65 1.76
CA LYS A 19 0.54 -3.19 2.91
C LYS A 19 0.91 -4.39 3.76
N ARG A 20 2.20 -4.63 3.96
CA ARG A 20 2.70 -5.54 5.01
C ARG A 20 3.20 -4.71 6.17
N TYR A 21 3.00 -5.18 7.39
CA TYR A 21 3.34 -4.43 8.60
C TYR A 21 4.51 -5.11 9.31
N LEU A 22 5.44 -4.30 9.83
CA LEU A 22 6.49 -4.75 10.73
C LEU A 22 6.07 -4.42 12.15
N TYR A 23 6.18 -5.42 13.02
CA TYR A 23 5.88 -5.29 14.44
C TYR A 23 7.14 -5.52 15.27
N GLN A 24 7.32 -4.71 16.29
CA GLN A 24 8.32 -4.90 17.32
C GLN A 24 7.62 -4.71 18.67
N ASP A 25 7.79 -5.66 19.60
CA ASP A 25 7.13 -5.62 20.91
C ASP A 25 5.59 -5.46 20.84
N ASN A 26 4.99 -6.06 19.80
CA ASN A 26 3.56 -5.92 19.42
C ASN A 26 3.14 -4.52 18.94
N GLU A 27 4.06 -3.57 18.85
CA GLU A 27 3.82 -2.25 18.27
C GLU A 27 4.14 -2.23 16.77
N ARG A 28 3.29 -1.55 16.00
CA ARG A 28 3.52 -1.38 14.56
C ARG A 28 4.57 -0.29 14.35
N VAL A 29 5.77 -0.69 13.94
CA VAL A 29 6.93 0.21 13.77
C VAL A 29 7.19 0.60 12.31
N ALA A 30 6.68 -0.16 11.35
CA ALA A 30 6.78 0.19 9.94
C ALA A 30 5.73 -0.53 9.08
N HIS A 31 5.60 -0.09 7.83
CA HIS A 31 4.87 -0.80 6.80
C HIS A 31 5.62 -0.78 5.45
N ILE A 32 5.45 -1.87 4.70
CA ILE A 32 6.10 -2.11 3.41
C ILE A 32 5.05 -1.99 2.31
N HIS A 33 5.36 -1.20 1.28
CA HIS A 33 4.65 -1.19 0.01
C HIS A 33 5.49 -1.91 -1.05
N VAL A 34 4.83 -2.72 -1.89
CA VAL A 34 5.46 -3.30 -3.06
C VAL A 34 4.85 -2.66 -4.29
N ALA A 35 5.63 -1.90 -5.04
CA ALA A 35 5.21 -1.31 -6.31
C ALA A 35 6.19 -1.74 -7.40
N ASN A 36 5.69 -2.44 -8.42
CA ASN A 36 6.48 -2.94 -9.56
C ASN A 36 7.73 -3.75 -9.16
N GLY A 37 7.64 -4.55 -8.09
CA GLY A 37 8.77 -5.34 -7.58
C GLY A 37 9.74 -4.58 -6.68
N THR A 38 9.56 -3.26 -6.50
CA THR A 38 10.32 -2.44 -5.57
C THR A 38 9.66 -2.42 -4.20
N TYR A 39 10.46 -2.63 -3.14
CA TYR A 39 10.02 -2.65 -1.74
C TYR A 39 10.30 -1.30 -1.08
N TYR A 40 9.26 -0.58 -0.67
CA TYR A 40 9.36 0.70 0.03
C TYR A 40 8.98 0.53 1.51
N PHE A 41 9.90 0.90 2.41
CA PHE A 41 9.70 0.86 3.85
C PHE A 41 9.37 2.27 4.37
N HIS A 42 8.31 2.38 5.17
CA HIS A 42 7.93 3.63 5.84
C HIS A 42 7.63 3.33 7.32
N GLY A 43 8.26 4.07 8.23
CA GLY A 43 7.93 4.09 9.66
C GLY A 43 6.70 4.92 9.94
#